data_AF-A0A2N5KRQ2-F1
#
_entry.id   AF-A0A2N5KRQ2-F1
#
_cell.length_a   1.000
_cell.length_b   1.000
_cell.length_c   1.000
_cell.angle_alpha   90.00
_cell.angle_beta   90.00
_cell.angle_gamma   90.00
#
_symmetry.space_group_name_H-M   'P 1'
#
loop_
_entity.id
_entity.type
_entity.pdbx_description
1 polymer ?
#
loop_
_entity_poly.entity_id
_entity_poly.type
_entity_poly.pdbx_seq_one_letter_code
_entity_poly.pdbx_strand_id
1 'polypeptide(L)'
;MGRLGLGLKMRPLPFIPAISEISAGNARDVPGLEAVVSYWTQGAFSAEEWYEEVTGTWGAAGLVMRRSDEVMGFAVYGPHAYLPRADLYPVGPFGTDAALLAYLEGDPRARRHLLVRVARDLKLRSFGGVEAIGSDLGLSRHIPTGFLLENGWEPVRRGFRLGLPYTLARADFGNTVEIGERARDLMGRVKLPVLGGAPSPVTLSPHGPGGARMSPATHRTRSGR
;
A
#
# COMPACT_ATOMS: atom_id res chain seq x y z
N MET A 1 40.61 -1.73 -39.63
CA MET A 1 40.60 -1.12 -38.28
C MET A 1 39.19 -1.25 -37.69
N GLY A 2 39.05 -1.26 -36.37
CA GLY A 2 37.76 -1.32 -35.67
C GLY A 2 37.91 -0.88 -34.22
N ARG A 3 36.80 -0.90 -33.46
CA ARG A 3 36.55 -0.18 -32.19
C ARG A 3 36.17 1.31 -32.40
N LEU A 4 35.26 1.92 -31.62
CA LEU A 4 34.37 1.36 -30.60
C LEU A 4 33.01 2.08 -30.61
N GLY A 5 31.91 1.36 -30.85
CA GLY A 5 30.57 1.89 -30.65
C GLY A 5 30.19 1.83 -29.18
N LEU A 6 30.39 2.93 -28.44
CA LEU A 6 29.99 3.06 -27.04
C LEU A 6 28.46 3.23 -26.91
N GLY A 7 27.74 2.14 -27.15
CA GLY A 7 26.31 2.04 -26.94
C GLY A 7 25.96 2.16 -25.46
N LEU A 8 25.76 3.39 -24.98
CA LEU A 8 25.16 3.70 -23.69
C LEU A 8 23.78 3.03 -23.58
N LYS A 9 23.75 1.84 -22.97
CA LYS A 9 22.50 1.16 -22.61
C LYS A 9 21.82 1.93 -21.49
N MET A 10 21.10 3.00 -21.86
CA MET A 10 20.11 3.60 -20.99
C MET A 10 19.11 2.51 -20.59
N ARG A 11 19.16 2.06 -19.34
CA ARG A 11 18.05 1.30 -18.77
C ARG A 11 16.85 2.25 -18.72
N PRO A 12 15.69 1.89 -19.28
CA PRO A 12 14.48 2.66 -19.06
C PRO A 12 14.23 2.75 -17.56
N LEU A 13 14.25 3.96 -17.00
CA LEU A 13 13.91 4.17 -15.60
C LEU A 13 12.45 3.77 -15.39
N PRO A 14 12.10 3.14 -14.25
CA PRO A 14 10.74 2.66 -14.02
C PRO A 14 9.76 3.85 -13.97
N PHE A 15 8.94 3.97 -15.02
CA PHE A 15 7.86 4.97 -15.09
C PHE A 15 6.75 4.71 -14.04
N ILE A 16 6.72 3.49 -13.49
CA ILE A 16 5.89 3.10 -12.35
C ILE A 16 6.50 3.72 -11.08
N PRO A 17 5.78 4.57 -10.33
CA PRO A 17 6.28 5.11 -9.08
C PRO A 17 6.55 3.99 -8.06
N ALA A 18 7.75 3.99 -7.48
CA ALA A 18 8.14 3.10 -6.40
C ALA A 18 7.94 3.80 -5.04
N ILE A 19 7.69 3.02 -3.98
CA ILE A 19 7.73 3.51 -2.61
C ILE A 19 8.87 2.78 -1.88
N SER A 20 9.83 3.54 -1.36
CA SER A 20 10.93 3.06 -0.53
C SER A 20 10.85 3.66 0.87
N GLU A 21 11.60 3.10 1.80
CA GLU A 21 11.83 3.71 3.12
C GLU A 21 12.71 4.96 3.01
N ILE A 22 12.53 5.88 3.96
CA ILE A 22 13.43 7.01 4.19
C ILE A 22 14.46 6.58 5.23
N SER A 23 15.72 6.94 5.00
CA SER A 23 16.84 6.71 5.92
C SER A 23 17.72 7.96 5.99
N ALA A 24 18.58 8.05 7.00
CA ALA A 24 19.50 9.18 7.19
C ALA A 24 20.22 9.57 5.88
N GLY A 25 20.86 8.59 5.23
CA GLY A 25 21.58 8.76 3.97
C GLY A 25 20.75 9.04 2.71
N ASN A 26 19.42 9.14 2.79
CA ASN A 26 18.56 9.62 1.69
C ASN A 26 17.58 10.75 2.09
N ALA A 27 17.58 11.17 3.36
CA ALA A 27 16.66 12.17 3.90
C ALA A 27 16.88 13.56 3.26
N ARG A 28 18.14 13.91 2.96
CA ARG A 28 18.50 15.15 2.25
C ARG A 28 17.91 15.21 0.82
N ASP A 29 17.61 14.06 0.22
CA ASP A 29 17.04 13.93 -1.13
C ASP A 29 15.49 13.96 -1.14
N VAL A 30 14.86 14.35 -0.03
CA VAL A 30 13.39 14.45 0.09
C VAL A 30 13.00 15.93 0.34
N PRO A 31 12.57 16.67 -0.70
CA PRO A 31 12.27 18.10 -0.59
C PRO A 31 11.25 18.41 0.51
N GLY A 32 11.64 19.29 1.43
CA GLY A 32 10.80 19.74 2.54
C GLY A 32 10.76 18.82 3.77
N LEU A 33 11.37 17.63 3.72
CA LEU A 33 11.40 16.68 4.85
C LEU A 33 12.07 17.27 6.09
N GLU A 34 13.19 17.96 5.93
CA GLU A 34 13.93 18.66 6.98
C GLU A 34 13.00 19.56 7.81
N ALA A 35 12.25 20.43 7.13
CA ALA A 35 11.31 21.34 7.77
C ALA A 35 10.02 20.68 8.27
N VAL A 36 9.82 19.37 8.02
CA VAL A 36 8.77 18.54 8.62
C VAL A 36 9.28 17.87 9.90
N VAL A 37 10.46 17.23 9.86
CA VAL A 37 11.07 16.63 11.04
C VAL A 37 11.33 17.72 12.10
N SER A 38 12.04 18.79 11.74
CA SER A 38 12.30 19.94 12.61
C SER A 38 11.02 20.54 13.24
N TYR A 39 9.88 20.51 12.53
CA TYR A 39 8.60 20.93 13.10
C TYR A 39 8.15 20.02 14.25
N TRP A 40 8.12 18.70 14.02
CA TRP A 40 7.60 17.70 14.95
C TRP A 40 8.57 17.34 16.09
N THR A 41 9.88 17.47 15.86
CA THR A 41 10.94 17.38 16.88
C THR A 41 11.15 18.69 17.66
N GLN A 42 10.40 19.75 17.32
CA GLN A 42 10.57 21.11 17.86
C GLN A 42 11.98 21.69 17.65
N GLY A 43 12.69 21.25 16.62
CA GLY A 43 14.05 21.68 16.27
C GLY A 43 15.16 20.90 16.98
N ALA A 44 14.83 19.85 17.73
CA ALA A 44 15.81 19.04 18.46
C ALA A 44 16.68 18.12 17.57
N PHE A 45 16.26 17.86 16.33
CA PHE A 45 16.98 17.05 15.35
C PHE A 45 16.77 17.60 13.94
N SER A 46 17.78 17.47 13.08
CA SER A 46 17.59 17.45 11.63
C SER A 46 16.89 16.17 11.16
N ALA A 47 16.49 16.10 9.89
CA ALA A 47 15.92 14.87 9.33
C ALA A 47 16.92 13.70 9.37
N GLU A 48 18.19 13.94 9.08
CA GLU A 48 19.20 12.87 9.01
C GLU A 48 19.42 12.21 10.38
N GLU A 49 19.66 13.02 11.42
CA GLU A 49 19.86 12.55 12.80
C GLU A 49 18.62 11.83 13.34
N TRP A 50 17.41 12.37 13.06
CA TRP A 50 16.15 11.74 13.48
C TRP A 50 15.93 10.39 12.80
N TYR A 51 16.22 10.27 11.49
CA TYR A 51 16.09 9.01 10.78
C TYR A 51 17.17 7.99 11.18
N GLU A 52 18.36 8.41 11.59
CA GLU A 52 19.38 7.51 12.16
C GLU A 52 18.92 6.94 13.51
N GLU A 53 18.62 7.82 14.46
CA GLU A 53 18.20 7.49 15.83
C GLU A 53 16.92 6.63 15.86
N VAL A 54 15.84 7.08 15.18
CA VAL A 54 14.57 6.36 15.22
C VAL A 54 14.65 5.03 14.47
N THR A 55 15.40 4.95 13.37
CA THR A 55 15.57 3.66 12.67
C THR A 55 16.40 2.67 13.50
N GLY A 56 17.40 3.14 14.26
CA GLY A 56 18.20 2.31 15.17
C GLY A 56 17.37 1.71 16.32
N THR A 57 16.47 2.50 16.91
CA THR A 57 15.68 2.09 18.09
C THR A 57 14.34 1.44 17.74
N TRP A 58 13.70 1.82 16.64
CA TRP A 58 12.30 1.49 16.31
C TRP A 58 12.08 0.89 14.92
N GLY A 59 13.07 0.98 14.03
CA GLY A 59 12.94 0.65 12.60
C GLY A 59 12.28 1.76 11.79
N ALA A 60 11.95 1.46 10.53
CA ALA A 60 11.56 2.46 9.52
C ALA A 60 10.48 3.46 9.99
N ALA A 61 10.79 4.75 9.89
CA ALA A 61 9.97 5.87 10.37
C ALA A 61 9.46 6.80 9.25
N GLY A 62 9.54 6.35 8.00
CA GLY A 62 9.16 7.16 6.86
C GLY A 62 9.20 6.40 5.55
N LEU A 63 8.37 6.84 4.61
CA LEU A 63 8.26 6.29 3.27
C LEU A 63 8.27 7.43 2.25
N VAL A 64 8.98 7.24 1.15
CA VAL A 64 9.06 8.21 0.05
C VAL A 64 8.64 7.54 -1.25
N MET A 65 7.76 8.22 -1.99
CA MET A 65 7.27 7.78 -3.29
C MET A 65 8.06 8.50 -4.38
N ARG A 66 8.81 7.77 -5.21
CA ARG A 66 9.61 8.33 -6.31
C ARG A 66 9.22 7.77 -7.68
N ARG A 67 9.29 8.60 -8.72
CA ARG A 67 9.21 8.21 -10.14
C ARG A 67 10.55 8.56 -10.77
N SER A 68 11.36 7.55 -11.13
CA SER A 68 12.80 7.79 -11.31
C SER A 68 13.36 8.48 -10.04
N ASP A 69 14.05 9.62 -10.19
CA ASP A 69 14.61 10.41 -9.09
C ASP A 69 13.63 11.47 -8.54
N GLU A 70 12.49 11.69 -9.21
CA GLU A 70 11.46 12.68 -8.84
C GLU A 70 10.66 12.23 -7.60
N VAL A 71 10.66 13.04 -6.54
CA VAL A 71 9.84 12.79 -5.34
C VAL A 71 8.40 13.21 -5.59
N MET A 72 7.50 12.22 -5.65
CA MET A 72 6.05 12.39 -5.85
C MET A 72 5.29 12.68 -4.54
N GLY A 73 5.92 12.39 -3.39
CA GLY A 73 5.33 12.52 -2.06
C GLY A 73 6.09 11.71 -1.01
N PHE A 74 5.80 11.94 0.27
CA PHE A 74 6.40 11.19 1.38
C PHE A 74 5.47 11.14 2.61
N ALA A 75 5.73 10.20 3.52
CA ALA A 75 5.08 10.08 4.81
C ALA A 75 6.14 10.05 5.92
N VAL A 76 5.87 10.73 7.04
CA VAL A 76 6.70 10.70 8.26
C VAL A 76 5.84 10.15 9.38
N TYR A 77 6.25 9.03 9.98
CA TYR A 77 5.46 8.34 11.00
C TYR A 77 6.38 7.67 12.03
N GLY A 78 5.99 7.66 13.30
CA GLY A 78 6.89 7.18 14.34
C GLY A 78 6.24 6.96 15.70
N PRO A 79 7.03 6.54 16.69
CA PRO A 79 6.62 6.48 18.08
C PRO A 79 6.44 7.91 18.62
N HIS A 80 5.39 8.14 19.40
CA HIS A 80 5.06 9.46 19.97
C HIS A 80 6.24 10.16 20.66
N ALA A 81 7.06 9.40 21.41
CA ALA A 81 8.20 9.93 22.17
C ALA A 81 9.27 10.65 21.30
N TYR A 82 9.35 10.34 20.01
CA TYR A 82 10.27 10.99 19.06
C TYR A 82 9.61 12.10 18.23
N LEU A 83 8.34 12.43 18.53
CA LEU A 83 7.55 13.47 17.87
C LEU A 83 6.96 14.46 18.91
N PRO A 84 7.78 15.00 19.85
CA PRO A 84 7.33 15.68 21.07
C PRO A 84 6.52 16.97 20.86
N ARG A 85 6.33 17.43 19.61
CA ARG A 85 5.33 18.48 19.34
C ARG A 85 3.89 18.01 19.59
N ALA A 86 3.63 16.70 19.51
CA ALA A 86 2.29 16.12 19.67
C ALA A 86 1.65 16.44 21.03
N ASP A 87 2.44 16.48 22.11
CA ASP A 87 1.99 16.91 23.45
C ASP A 87 1.47 18.36 23.50
N LEU A 88 1.82 19.21 22.53
CA LEU A 88 1.36 20.60 22.50
C LEU A 88 -0.09 20.75 22.01
N TYR A 89 -0.77 19.66 21.66
CA TYR A 89 -2.15 19.64 21.13
C TYR A 89 -3.08 18.97 22.15
N PRO A 90 -4.18 19.62 22.57
CA PRO A 90 -5.12 19.06 23.55
C PRO A 90 -6.05 18.02 22.91
N VAL A 91 -5.47 16.99 22.32
CA VAL A 91 -6.16 15.89 21.61
C VAL A 91 -5.76 14.50 22.13
N GLY A 92 -4.69 14.39 22.92
CA GLY A 92 -4.29 13.15 23.59
C GLY A 92 -5.16 12.78 24.82
N PRO A 93 -4.84 11.68 25.52
CA PRO A 93 -3.71 10.77 25.26
C PRO A 93 -3.84 10.01 23.94
N PHE A 94 -2.69 9.62 23.40
CA PHE A 94 -2.54 8.82 22.19
C PHE A 94 -2.59 7.32 22.53
N GLY A 95 -2.97 6.48 21.57
CA GLY A 95 -3.00 5.03 21.72
C GLY A 95 -1.60 4.44 21.87
N THR A 96 -1.37 3.65 22.92
CA THR A 96 -0.09 2.96 23.18
C THR A 96 0.20 1.82 22.20
N ASP A 97 -0.79 1.45 21.39
CA ASP A 97 -0.75 0.43 20.35
C ASP A 97 -0.60 1.00 18.93
N ALA A 98 -0.57 2.33 18.78
CA ALA A 98 -0.53 3.01 17.49
C ALA A 98 0.79 3.77 17.27
N ALA A 99 1.18 3.91 16.00
CA ALA A 99 2.20 4.88 15.61
C ALA A 99 1.54 6.21 15.22
N LEU A 100 2.23 7.32 15.47
CA LEU A 100 1.79 8.65 15.06
C LEU A 100 2.27 8.96 13.64
N LEU A 101 1.34 9.10 12.69
CA LEU A 101 1.57 9.66 11.36
C LEU A 101 1.61 11.20 11.48
N ALA A 102 2.82 11.73 11.59
CA ALA A 102 3.09 13.16 11.76
C ALA A 102 2.82 13.98 10.49
N TYR A 103 3.16 13.46 9.31
CA TYR A 103 2.96 14.19 8.05
C TYR A 103 2.80 13.29 6.83
N LEU A 104 2.15 13.83 5.80
CA LEU A 104 1.87 13.15 4.53
C LEU A 104 1.83 14.17 3.39
N GLU A 105 2.74 14.02 2.42
CA GLU A 105 2.96 14.93 1.30
C GLU A 105 2.74 14.27 -0.06
N GLY A 106 2.52 15.11 -1.09
CA GLY A 106 2.30 14.70 -2.48
C GLY A 106 0.87 15.00 -2.96
N ASP A 107 0.53 14.57 -4.17
CA ASP A 107 -0.83 14.71 -4.70
C ASP A 107 -1.84 13.75 -4.00
N PRO A 108 -3.17 13.94 -4.15
CA PRO A 108 -4.17 13.08 -3.50
C PRO A 108 -4.07 11.58 -3.85
N ARG A 109 -3.46 11.21 -4.97
CA ARG A 109 -3.18 9.81 -5.34
C ARG A 109 -1.91 9.32 -4.64
N ALA A 110 -0.82 10.09 -4.64
CA ALA A 110 0.42 9.74 -3.94
C ALA A 110 0.16 9.55 -2.43
N ARG A 111 -0.54 10.51 -1.80
CA ARG A 111 -0.96 10.45 -0.39
C ARG A 111 -1.74 9.17 -0.06
N ARG A 112 -2.69 8.75 -0.93
CA ARG A 112 -3.46 7.51 -0.75
C ARG A 112 -2.59 6.24 -0.83
N HIS A 113 -1.64 6.16 -1.77
CA HIS A 113 -0.73 5.01 -1.86
C HIS A 113 0.22 4.93 -0.66
N LEU A 114 0.71 6.09 -0.18
CA LEU A 114 1.54 6.18 1.01
C LEU A 114 0.77 5.74 2.27
N LEU A 115 -0.47 6.21 2.48
CA LEU A 115 -1.32 5.73 3.58
C LEU A 115 -1.47 4.19 3.59
N VAL A 116 -1.75 3.59 2.44
CA VAL A 116 -1.87 2.12 2.31
C VAL A 116 -0.55 1.41 2.63
N ARG A 117 0.60 1.96 2.22
CA ARG A 117 1.91 1.36 2.52
C ARG A 117 2.33 1.54 3.99
N VAL A 118 2.02 2.67 4.62
CA VAL A 118 2.19 2.91 6.08
C VAL A 118 1.34 1.94 6.89
N ALA A 119 0.04 1.83 6.57
CA ALA A 119 -0.88 0.93 7.25
C ALA A 119 -0.43 -0.54 7.13
N ARG A 120 0.02 -0.95 5.93
CA ARG A 120 0.60 -2.29 5.72
C ARG A 120 1.89 -2.51 6.53
N ASP A 121 2.74 -1.49 6.65
CA ASP A 121 4.01 -1.58 7.38
C ASP A 121 3.78 -1.84 8.87
N LEU A 122 2.99 -0.96 9.49
CA LEU A 122 2.72 -0.98 10.92
C LEU A 122 1.91 -2.22 11.31
N LYS A 123 1.00 -2.69 10.44
CA LYS A 123 0.28 -3.95 10.65
C LYS A 123 1.20 -5.17 10.60
N LEU A 124 2.21 -5.20 9.72
CA LEU A 124 3.23 -6.25 9.71
C LEU A 124 4.17 -6.19 10.92
N ARG A 125 4.29 -5.01 11.54
CA ARG A 125 5.03 -4.75 12.79
C ARG A 125 4.14 -4.86 14.05
N SER A 126 2.96 -5.48 13.93
CA SER A 126 2.03 -5.78 15.03
C SER A 126 1.48 -4.58 15.83
N PHE A 127 1.42 -3.39 15.23
CA PHE A 127 0.65 -2.28 15.80
C PHE A 127 -0.87 -2.56 15.73
N GLY A 128 -1.64 -1.93 16.60
CA GLY A 128 -3.11 -1.97 16.59
C GLY A 128 -3.74 -0.99 15.59
N GLY A 129 -3.06 0.11 15.28
CA GLY A 129 -3.51 1.11 14.31
C GLY A 129 -2.49 2.21 14.01
N VAL A 130 -2.96 3.29 13.41
CA VAL A 130 -2.20 4.54 13.18
C VAL A 130 -3.03 5.72 13.66
N GLU A 131 -2.40 6.69 14.32
CA GLU A 131 -3.02 7.94 14.77
C GLU A 131 -2.41 9.15 14.06
N ALA A 132 -3.17 10.22 13.88
CA ALA A 132 -2.72 11.45 13.23
C ALA A 132 -3.42 12.68 13.81
N ILE A 133 -2.66 13.75 14.06
CA ILE A 133 -3.20 15.06 14.44
C ILE A 133 -3.53 15.82 13.16
N GLY A 134 -4.79 15.71 12.72
CA GLY A 134 -5.32 16.46 11.59
C GLY A 134 -5.54 17.93 11.92
N SER A 135 -5.33 18.80 10.94
CA SER A 135 -5.79 20.20 11.02
C SER A 135 -7.12 20.35 10.30
N ASP A 136 -8.14 20.82 11.03
CA ASP A 136 -9.50 20.99 10.49
C ASP A 136 -9.57 22.16 9.49
N LEU A 137 -8.59 23.09 9.54
CA LEU A 137 -8.42 24.19 8.60
C LEU A 137 -7.36 23.92 7.51
N GLY A 138 -6.82 22.69 7.43
CA GLY A 138 -5.81 22.33 6.42
C GLY A 138 -4.47 23.06 6.57
N LEU A 139 -4.09 23.42 7.79
CA LEU A 139 -2.84 24.14 8.07
C LEU A 139 -1.60 23.33 7.69
N SER A 140 -0.52 24.03 7.33
CA SER A 140 0.77 23.41 6.99
C SER A 140 1.32 22.54 8.13
N ARG A 141 2.16 21.57 7.78
CA ARG A 141 2.76 20.57 8.68
C ARG A 141 1.79 19.60 9.37
N HIS A 142 0.51 19.65 9.02
CA HIS A 142 -0.50 18.66 9.40
C HIS A 142 -1.10 18.04 8.14
N ILE A 143 -1.76 16.89 8.31
CA ILE A 143 -2.66 16.36 7.29
C ILE A 143 -4.01 17.07 7.44
N PRO A 144 -4.69 17.51 6.36
CA PRO A 144 -6.04 18.08 6.49
C PRO A 144 -7.00 17.02 7.05
N THR A 145 -7.75 17.35 8.11
CA THR A 145 -8.65 16.39 8.77
C THR A 145 -9.64 15.77 7.79
N GLY A 146 -10.23 16.58 6.89
CA GLY A 146 -11.14 16.09 5.84
C GLY A 146 -10.53 14.98 4.98
N PHE A 147 -9.25 15.09 4.60
CA PHE A 147 -8.56 14.07 3.82
C PHE A 147 -8.37 12.76 4.60
N LEU A 148 -8.19 12.80 5.92
CA LEU A 148 -8.13 11.58 6.75
C LEU A 148 -9.50 10.89 6.78
N LEU A 149 -10.57 11.65 7.05
CA LEU A 149 -11.94 11.12 7.12
C LEU A 149 -12.42 10.57 5.76
N GLU A 150 -12.13 11.26 4.65
CA GLU A 150 -12.37 10.80 3.26
C GLU A 150 -11.63 9.49 2.90
N ASN A 151 -10.65 9.08 3.71
CA ASN A 151 -9.88 7.85 3.54
C ASN A 151 -10.14 6.83 4.66
N GLY A 152 -11.26 6.95 5.37
CA GLY A 152 -11.73 5.94 6.32
C GLY A 152 -11.03 5.98 7.69
N TRP A 153 -10.43 7.11 8.06
CA TRP A 153 -9.98 7.34 9.44
C TRP A 153 -11.15 7.83 10.29
N GLU A 154 -11.24 7.39 11.54
CA GLU A 154 -12.28 7.79 12.49
C GLU A 154 -11.80 8.97 13.37
N PRO A 155 -12.66 9.97 13.65
CA PRO A 155 -12.31 11.09 14.52
C PRO A 155 -12.43 10.70 15.99
N VAL A 156 -11.28 10.59 16.69
CA VAL A 156 -11.21 10.15 18.10
C VAL A 156 -11.43 11.32 19.07
N ARG A 157 -10.80 12.48 18.82
CA ARG A 157 -10.87 13.64 19.71
C ARG A 157 -10.68 14.94 18.96
N ARG A 158 -11.31 16.03 19.43
CA ARG A 158 -11.06 17.39 18.95
C ARG A 158 -10.50 18.27 20.06
N GLY A 159 -9.64 19.20 19.67
CA GLY A 159 -9.02 20.16 20.58
C GLY A 159 -8.66 21.46 19.86
N PHE A 160 -8.55 22.54 20.62
CA PHE A 160 -8.20 23.87 20.10
C PHE A 160 -6.82 24.29 20.62
N ARG A 161 -5.90 24.62 19.71
CA ARG A 161 -4.56 25.10 20.05
C ARG A 161 -4.36 26.48 19.46
N LEU A 162 -4.15 27.49 20.32
CA LEU A 162 -4.09 28.92 19.93
C LEU A 162 -5.33 29.37 19.13
N GLY A 163 -6.52 28.90 19.51
CA GLY A 163 -7.79 29.16 18.82
C GLY A 163 -8.03 28.35 17.54
N LEU A 164 -7.03 27.61 17.06
CA LEU A 164 -7.13 26.82 15.83
C LEU A 164 -7.59 25.38 16.13
N PRO A 165 -8.56 24.82 15.39
CA PRO A 165 -9.09 23.47 15.60
C PRO A 165 -8.22 22.37 15.00
N TYR A 166 -8.06 21.28 15.77
CA TYR A 166 -7.36 20.05 15.37
C TYR A 166 -8.17 18.82 15.81
N THR A 167 -8.11 17.76 15.00
CA THR A 167 -8.75 16.47 15.28
C THR A 167 -7.68 15.38 15.36
N LEU A 168 -7.59 14.66 16.48
CA LEU A 168 -6.94 13.36 16.50
C LEU A 168 -7.85 12.37 15.75
N ALA A 169 -7.36 11.84 14.64
CA ALA A 169 -8.02 10.79 13.89
C ALA A 169 -7.19 9.50 13.95
N ARG A 170 -7.85 8.34 13.82
CA ARG A 170 -7.22 7.01 13.92
C ARG A 170 -7.69 6.08 12.81
N ALA A 171 -6.82 5.18 12.38
CA ALA A 171 -7.14 4.08 11.47
C ALA A 171 -6.74 2.75 12.15
N ASP A 172 -7.73 1.98 12.58
CA ASP A 172 -7.54 0.72 13.30
C ASP A 172 -7.33 -0.49 12.37
N PHE A 173 -6.34 -1.32 12.71
CA PHE A 173 -6.07 -2.58 12.01
C PHE A 173 -6.87 -3.75 12.61
N GLY A 174 -7.32 -3.63 13.86
CA GLY A 174 -8.15 -4.65 14.52
C GLY A 174 -9.43 -4.98 13.75
N ASN A 175 -10.04 -3.99 13.09
CA ASN A 175 -11.29 -4.15 12.34
C ASN A 175 -11.10 -4.76 10.92
N THR A 176 -9.91 -5.28 10.57
CA THR A 176 -9.64 -5.82 9.22
C THR A 176 -10.19 -7.24 9.00
N VAL A 177 -11.41 -7.52 9.46
CA VAL A 177 -12.21 -8.65 8.96
C VAL A 177 -13.11 -8.14 7.82
N GLU A 178 -13.77 -7.00 8.00
CA GLU A 178 -14.82 -6.54 7.07
C GLU A 178 -14.37 -6.18 5.65
N ILE A 179 -13.10 -5.80 5.43
CA ILE A 179 -12.59 -5.49 4.07
C ILE A 179 -12.55 -6.75 3.18
N GLY A 180 -12.35 -7.93 3.79
CA GLY A 180 -12.38 -9.21 3.08
C GLY A 180 -13.79 -9.82 2.92
N GLU A 181 -14.73 -9.45 3.79
CA GLU A 181 -16.06 -10.08 3.84
C GLU A 181 -17.12 -9.29 3.07
N ARG A 182 -17.05 -7.94 3.07
CA ARG A 182 -17.90 -7.10 2.20
C ARG A 182 -17.65 -7.30 0.70
N ALA A 183 -16.56 -7.98 0.32
CA ALA A 183 -16.31 -8.44 -1.04
C ALA A 183 -17.09 -9.72 -1.43
N ARG A 184 -17.59 -10.50 -0.45
CA ARG A 184 -18.32 -11.76 -0.72
C ARG A 184 -19.81 -11.51 -0.99
N ASP A 185 -20.40 -10.51 -0.33
CA ASP A 185 -21.81 -10.15 -0.52
C ASP A 185 -22.10 -9.61 -1.94
N LEU A 186 -21.07 -9.19 -2.67
CA LEU A 186 -21.16 -8.76 -4.08
C LEU A 186 -20.84 -9.88 -5.10
N MET A 187 -20.72 -11.14 -4.68
CA MET A 187 -20.53 -12.31 -5.57
C MET A 187 -21.82 -13.11 -5.85
N GLY A 188 -22.99 -12.51 -5.58
CA GLY A 188 -24.29 -13.05 -5.97
C GLY A 188 -24.55 -12.95 -7.47
N ARG A 189 -24.30 -14.06 -8.21
CA ARG A 189 -24.53 -14.29 -9.65
C ARG A 189 -23.44 -13.77 -10.62
N VAL A 190 -22.41 -14.60 -10.84
CA VAL A 190 -21.88 -14.82 -12.21
C VAL A 190 -21.86 -16.32 -12.48
N LYS A 191 -22.67 -16.79 -13.46
CA LYS A 191 -22.52 -18.14 -14.01
C LYS A 191 -21.41 -18.14 -15.05
N LEU A 192 -20.25 -18.69 -14.71
CA LEU A 192 -19.21 -19.00 -15.70
C LEU A 192 -19.64 -20.23 -16.54
N PRO A 193 -19.48 -20.20 -17.87
CA PRO A 193 -19.72 -21.36 -18.73
C PRO A 193 -18.60 -22.40 -18.56
N VAL A 194 -18.96 -23.68 -18.62
CA VAL A 194 -17.98 -24.78 -18.56
C VAL A 194 -17.25 -24.90 -19.89
N LEU A 195 -15.98 -24.47 -19.92
CA LEU A 195 -15.02 -24.88 -20.94
C LEU A 195 -14.49 -26.28 -20.57
N GLY A 196 -14.81 -27.28 -21.39
CA GLY A 196 -14.48 -28.68 -21.12
C GLY A 196 -13.21 -29.17 -21.82
N GLY A 197 -12.72 -30.33 -21.38
CA GLY A 197 -11.81 -31.18 -22.16
C GLY A 197 -10.31 -30.95 -21.93
N ALA A 198 -9.77 -31.50 -20.83
CA ALA A 198 -8.37 -31.93 -20.80
C ALA A 198 -8.27 -33.36 -21.39
N PRO A 199 -7.28 -33.68 -22.25
CA PRO A 199 -7.15 -35.01 -22.84
C PRO A 199 -6.52 -36.03 -21.87
N SER A 200 -7.04 -37.26 -21.88
CA SER A 200 -6.48 -38.38 -21.11
C SER A 200 -5.13 -38.87 -21.66
N PRO A 201 -4.23 -39.40 -20.81
CA PRO A 201 -2.94 -39.92 -21.25
C PRO A 201 -3.07 -41.20 -22.08
N VAL A 202 -2.29 -41.30 -23.16
CA VAL A 202 -2.28 -42.47 -24.07
C VAL A 202 -1.27 -43.51 -23.57
N THR A 203 -1.75 -44.74 -23.31
CA THR A 203 -0.87 -45.89 -23.03
C THR A 203 -0.48 -46.60 -24.32
N LEU A 204 0.82 -46.79 -24.56
CA LEU A 204 1.37 -47.53 -25.70
C LEU A 204 1.58 -49.02 -25.35
N SER A 205 1.09 -49.93 -26.21
CA SER A 205 1.63 -51.30 -26.43
C SER A 205 0.95 -51.99 -27.64
N PRO A 206 1.53 -53.04 -28.24
CA PRO A 206 1.62 -53.08 -29.71
C PRO A 206 1.04 -54.33 -30.43
N HIS A 207 1.25 -54.32 -31.76
CA HIS A 207 1.10 -55.40 -32.75
C HIS A 207 -0.31 -55.72 -33.29
N GLY A 208 -0.35 -55.94 -34.62
CA GLY A 208 -1.43 -56.63 -35.36
C GLY A 208 -0.87 -57.96 -35.92
N PRO A 209 -1.17 -58.39 -37.17
CA PRO A 209 -1.98 -57.74 -38.22
C PRO A 209 -2.99 -58.67 -38.96
N GLY A 210 -3.78 -58.08 -39.88
CA GLY A 210 -4.31 -58.77 -41.07
C GLY A 210 -5.79 -59.17 -41.08
N GLY A 211 -6.29 -59.54 -42.27
CA GLY A 211 -7.59 -60.22 -42.47
C GLY A 211 -8.75 -59.35 -42.97
N ALA A 212 -8.89 -59.22 -44.29
CA ALA A 212 -10.04 -58.54 -44.92
C ALA A 212 -11.23 -59.49 -45.19
N ARG A 213 -12.49 -59.00 -45.12
CA ARG A 213 -13.52 -59.13 -46.19
C ARG A 213 -14.95 -58.70 -45.80
N MET A 214 -15.57 -57.97 -46.75
CA MET A 214 -16.96 -58.05 -47.24
C MET A 214 -18.20 -57.83 -46.35
N SER A 215 -19.08 -56.96 -46.86
CA SER A 215 -20.53 -56.88 -46.62
C SER A 215 -21.29 -58.11 -47.14
N PRO A 216 -22.59 -58.27 -46.82
CA PRO A 216 -23.61 -57.72 -47.73
C PRO A 216 -24.83 -57.07 -47.03
N ALA A 217 -25.73 -56.54 -47.85
CA ALA A 217 -27.13 -56.27 -47.49
C ALA A 217 -27.87 -57.59 -47.11
N THR A 218 -29.10 -57.66 -46.61
CA THR A 218 -30.34 -56.87 -46.87
C THR A 218 -31.31 -57.12 -45.67
N HIS A 219 -32.58 -56.69 -45.53
CA HIS A 219 -33.60 -56.07 -46.39
C HIS A 219 -34.55 -55.16 -45.55
N ARG A 220 -35.57 -54.55 -46.19
CA ARG A 220 -36.74 -53.96 -45.51
C ARG A 220 -37.72 -55.02 -44.98
N THR A 221 -38.44 -54.69 -43.90
CA THR A 221 -39.90 -54.93 -43.81
C THR A 221 -40.56 -53.84 -42.95
N ARG A 222 -41.87 -53.68 -43.12
CA ARG A 222 -42.73 -52.64 -42.51
C ARG A 222 -44.05 -53.31 -42.10
N SER A 223 -44.71 -52.73 -41.10
CA SER A 223 -46.04 -53.13 -40.57
C SER A 223 -46.01 -54.34 -39.62
N GLY A 224 -46.76 -54.36 -38.52
CA GLY A 224 -47.48 -53.23 -37.88
C GLY A 224 -48.77 -53.63 -37.17
N ARG A 225 -49.20 -52.76 -36.25
CA ARG A 225 -50.59 -52.51 -35.86
C ARG A 225 -50.69 -51.09 -35.31
#